data_AF-A0A2X2VDS0-F1
#
_entry.id   AF-A0A2X2VDS0-F1
#
_cell.length_a   1.000
_cell.length_b   1.000
_cell.length_c   1.000
_cell.angle_alpha   90.00
_cell.angle_beta   90.00
_cell.angle_gamma   90.00
#
_symmetry.space_group_name_H-M   'P 1'
#
loop_
_entity.id
_entity.type
_entity.pdbx_description
1 polymer ?
#
loop_
_entity_poly.entity_id
_entity_poly.type
_entity_poly.pdbx_seq_one_letter_code
_entity_poly.pdbx_strand_id
1 'polypeptide(L)'
;MLSAKKCSAEGLMGPFAITDPAAGTTGPWYTNGTFGLTAGWDLDLWGKNRAEVSARIGVVKAREAEQAQTRQLLASGVARLYWEWQTQAALKAVLTQIEHEQQNVITVDRQLYQNGITSSVEGVETDIDAGKTQQQLNDVAGKMKIIEARLSALTNAQSASLTLHTVALPVTESQLPAQLSYELLARRPDLQAAHWYIESSLGSVDAAKAAFYPDINLMAFLQQDALHLSDLFRHSAQQMGVTAGLTLPIFDSGRLNASLDIAKAQSNLSVGELQQSGGGCGE
;
A
#
# COMPACT_ATOMS: atom_id res chain seq x y z
N MET A 1 -0.82 -7.16 -40.25
CA MET A 1 0.21 -6.11 -40.35
C MET A 1 0.58 -5.94 -41.81
N LEU A 2 0.80 -4.71 -42.29
CA LEU A 2 1.23 -4.43 -43.66
C LEU A 2 2.66 -3.89 -43.62
N SER A 3 3.55 -4.44 -44.46
CA SER A 3 4.94 -4.00 -44.52
C SER A 3 5.45 -4.04 -45.96
N ALA A 4 6.09 -2.95 -46.39
CA ALA A 4 6.77 -2.86 -47.68
C ALA A 4 8.24 -3.26 -47.50
N LYS A 5 8.70 -4.24 -48.27
CA LYS A 5 10.08 -4.74 -48.21
C LYS A 5 10.80 -4.53 -49.55
N LYS A 6 12.09 -4.21 -49.47
CA LYS A 6 12.98 -4.09 -50.63
C LYS A 6 13.68 -5.43 -50.85
N CYS A 7 13.71 -5.94 -52.08
CA CYS A 7 14.54 -7.09 -52.40
C CYS A 7 16.03 -6.70 -52.28
N SER A 8 16.82 -7.47 -51.52
CA SER A 8 18.26 -7.25 -51.38
C SER A 8 18.97 -7.49 -52.71
N ALA A 9 19.90 -6.60 -53.07
CA ALA A 9 20.62 -6.58 -54.33
C ALA A 9 21.83 -7.55 -54.39
N GLU A 10 21.91 -8.55 -53.49
CA GLU A 10 22.95 -9.59 -53.55
C GLU A 10 22.57 -10.79 -54.45
N GLY A 11 21.34 -10.82 -54.98
CA GLY A 11 21.00 -11.61 -56.15
C GLY A 11 20.96 -10.71 -57.37
N LEU A 12 21.88 -10.92 -58.31
CA LEU A 12 22.07 -10.18 -59.57
C LEU A 12 20.73 -9.94 -60.32
N MET A 13 20.10 -8.79 -60.10
CA MET A 13 18.96 -8.31 -60.90
C MET A 13 19.28 -6.91 -61.41
N GLY A 14 19.79 -6.85 -62.64
CA GLY A 14 20.06 -5.59 -63.34
C GLY A 14 18.76 -4.87 -63.73
N PRO A 15 18.85 -3.60 -64.16
CA PRO A 15 17.70 -2.74 -64.49
C PRO A 15 16.83 -3.20 -65.68
N PHE A 16 17.10 -4.39 -66.23
CA PHE A 16 16.38 -5.03 -67.34
C PHE A 16 15.99 -6.49 -67.03
N ALA A 17 15.82 -6.88 -65.77
CA ALA A 17 15.30 -8.21 -65.45
C ALA A 17 13.84 -8.34 -65.96
N ILE A 18 13.69 -8.95 -67.13
CA ILE A 18 12.40 -9.20 -67.84
C ILE A 18 11.68 -10.45 -67.34
N THR A 19 12.31 -11.21 -66.45
CA THR A 19 11.68 -12.37 -65.80
C THR A 19 11.21 -11.96 -64.42
N ASP A 20 9.89 -11.86 -64.28
CA ASP A 20 9.19 -11.82 -63.01
C ASP A 20 9.81 -12.90 -62.10
N PRO A 21 10.25 -12.58 -60.86
CA PRO A 21 10.72 -13.61 -59.95
C PRO A 21 9.65 -14.71 -59.89
N ALA A 22 10.04 -15.98 -59.83
CA ALA A 22 9.06 -17.08 -59.78
C ALA A 22 8.05 -16.97 -58.60
N ALA A 23 8.29 -16.03 -57.68
CA ALA A 23 7.40 -15.60 -56.60
C ALA A 23 6.35 -14.53 -56.99
N GLY A 24 6.27 -14.12 -58.26
CA GLY A 24 5.27 -13.19 -58.81
C GLY A 24 5.43 -11.73 -58.38
N THR A 25 6.63 -11.28 -58.00
CA THR A 25 6.85 -9.93 -57.48
C THR A 25 7.10 -8.91 -58.59
N THR A 26 6.14 -8.04 -58.86
CA THR A 26 6.28 -6.96 -59.86
C THR A 26 7.14 -5.79 -59.34
N GLY A 27 8.46 -5.87 -59.54
CA GLY A 27 9.42 -4.77 -59.30
C GLY A 27 10.34 -4.92 -58.07
N PRO A 28 11.21 -3.93 -57.77
CA PRO A 28 12.20 -4.02 -56.68
C PRO A 28 11.59 -3.95 -55.27
N TRP A 29 10.27 -3.76 -55.19
CA TRP A 29 9.48 -3.62 -53.98
C TRP A 29 8.29 -4.57 -54.05
N TYR A 30 7.98 -5.23 -52.93
CA TYR A 30 6.76 -6.01 -52.78
C TYR A 30 6.05 -5.64 -51.47
N THR A 31 4.74 -5.85 -51.44
CA THR A 31 3.91 -5.57 -50.27
C THR A 31 3.56 -6.89 -49.60
N ASN A 32 4.06 -7.13 -48.40
CA ASN A 32 3.64 -8.30 -47.64
C ASN A 32 2.47 -7.94 -46.70
N GLY A 33 1.37 -8.67 -46.82
CA GLY A 33 0.25 -8.67 -45.89
C GLY A 33 0.28 -9.92 -45.00
N THR A 34 0.22 -9.71 -43.68
CA THR A 34 0.07 -10.80 -42.72
C THR A 34 -1.18 -10.61 -41.87
N PHE A 35 -1.99 -11.66 -41.71
CA PHE A 35 -3.16 -11.66 -40.82
C PHE A 35 -3.29 -13.00 -40.13
N GLY A 36 -3.31 -13.04 -38.80
CA GLY A 36 -3.39 -14.32 -38.11
C GLY A 36 -3.65 -14.21 -36.62
N LEU A 37 -3.88 -15.38 -36.03
CA LEU A 37 -4.00 -15.61 -34.61
C LEU A 37 -2.79 -16.44 -34.16
N THR A 38 -2.23 -16.06 -33.02
CA THR A 38 -1.19 -16.82 -32.34
C THR A 38 -1.64 -17.13 -30.92
N ALA A 39 -1.31 -18.31 -30.43
CA ALA A 39 -1.52 -18.74 -29.05
C ALA A 39 -0.20 -19.28 -28.52
N GLY A 40 0.21 -18.80 -27.35
CA GLY A 40 1.39 -19.29 -26.64
C GLY A 40 0.98 -19.91 -25.30
N TRP A 41 1.63 -21.00 -24.92
CA TRP A 41 1.46 -21.63 -23.62
C TRP A 41 2.82 -22.08 -23.07
N ASP A 42 3.22 -21.47 -21.95
CA ASP A 42 4.39 -21.90 -21.19
C ASP A 42 4.01 -23.07 -20.27
N LEU A 43 4.67 -24.21 -20.46
CA LEU A 43 4.45 -25.41 -19.66
C LEU A 43 5.19 -25.28 -18.33
N ASP A 44 4.44 -25.09 -17.25
CA ASP A 44 4.97 -24.93 -15.90
C ASP A 44 5.32 -26.28 -15.23
N LEU A 45 6.30 -26.99 -15.81
CA LEU A 45 6.73 -28.32 -15.35
C LEU A 45 7.44 -28.29 -13.99
N TRP A 46 8.16 -27.20 -13.73
CA TRP A 46 8.99 -27.02 -12.53
C TRP A 46 8.32 -26.12 -11.48
N GLY A 47 7.11 -25.63 -11.74
CA GLY A 47 6.36 -24.78 -10.83
C GLY A 47 6.88 -23.34 -10.73
N LYS A 48 7.66 -22.86 -11.69
CA LYS A 48 8.15 -21.47 -11.73
C LYS A 48 6.99 -20.49 -11.72
N ASN A 49 6.05 -20.63 -12.66
CA ASN A 49 4.93 -19.69 -12.80
C ASN A 49 3.97 -19.82 -11.60
N ARG A 50 3.74 -21.05 -11.13
CA ARG A 50 2.98 -21.30 -9.91
C ARG A 50 3.62 -20.62 -8.69
N ALA A 51 4.93 -20.73 -8.52
CA ALA A 51 5.65 -20.12 -7.39
C ALA A 51 5.62 -18.59 -7.47
N GLU A 52 5.76 -18.01 -8.66
CA GLU A 52 5.58 -16.57 -8.88
C GLU A 52 4.16 -16.12 -8.52
N VAL A 53 3.13 -16.86 -8.94
CA VAL A 53 1.73 -16.57 -8.60
C VAL A 53 1.50 -16.67 -7.09
N SER A 54 1.97 -17.74 -6.44
CA SER A 54 1.89 -17.91 -4.99
C SER A 54 2.57 -16.75 -4.25
N ALA A 55 3.72 -16.29 -4.74
CA ALA A 55 4.42 -15.13 -4.19
C ALA A 55 3.54 -13.87 -4.28
N ARG A 56 2.96 -13.58 -5.44
CA ARG A 56 2.05 -12.44 -5.61
C ARG A 56 0.80 -12.53 -4.74
N ILE A 57 0.23 -13.72 -4.58
CA ILE A 57 -0.91 -13.94 -3.67
C ILE A 57 -0.50 -13.64 -2.22
N GLY A 58 0.70 -14.05 -1.80
CA GLY A 58 1.26 -13.68 -0.50
C GLY A 58 1.28 -12.17 -0.29
N VAL A 59 1.79 -11.40 -1.27
CA VAL A 59 1.77 -9.93 -1.19
C VAL A 59 0.35 -9.37 -1.06
N VAL A 60 -0.62 -9.88 -1.83
CA VAL A 60 -2.01 -9.41 -1.75
C VAL A 60 -2.58 -9.63 -0.35
N LYS A 61 -2.40 -10.82 0.22
CA LYS A 61 -2.86 -11.13 1.59
C LYS A 61 -2.15 -10.30 2.65
N ALA A 62 -0.87 -10.00 2.46
CA ALA A 62 -0.14 -9.10 3.34
C ALA A 62 -0.74 -7.69 3.32
N ARG A 63 -1.10 -7.17 2.14
CA ARG A 63 -1.77 -5.86 1.99
C ARG A 63 -3.15 -5.82 2.64
N GLU A 64 -3.92 -6.91 2.58
CA GLU A 64 -5.20 -7.01 3.28
C GLU A 64 -5.01 -6.91 4.81
N ALA A 65 -3.98 -7.57 5.35
CA ALA A 65 -3.65 -7.49 6.76
C ALA A 65 -3.15 -6.09 7.17
N GLU A 66 -2.31 -5.44 6.36
CA GLU A 66 -1.88 -4.04 6.57
C GLU A 66 -3.06 -3.05 6.54
N GLN A 67 -4.05 -3.29 5.69
CA GLN A 67 -5.28 -2.48 5.67
C GLN A 67 -6.05 -2.63 6.98
N ALA A 68 -6.17 -3.85 7.51
CA ALA A 68 -6.79 -4.10 8.81
C ALA A 68 -5.98 -3.43 9.95
N GLN A 69 -4.65 -3.50 9.92
CA GLN A 69 -3.77 -2.80 10.86
C GLN A 69 -4.00 -1.29 10.82
N THR A 70 -4.02 -0.70 9.64
CA THR A 70 -4.24 0.73 9.42
C THR A 70 -5.62 1.15 9.94
N ARG A 71 -6.64 0.36 9.68
CA ARG A 71 -8.00 0.59 10.20
C ARG A 71 -8.01 0.60 11.73
N GLN A 72 -7.32 -0.34 12.37
CA GLN A 72 -7.23 -0.40 13.83
C GLN A 72 -6.44 0.78 14.41
N LEU A 73 -5.32 1.14 13.79
CA LEU A 73 -4.54 2.31 14.19
C LEU A 73 -5.37 3.59 14.09
N LEU A 74 -6.10 3.77 12.98
CA LEU A 74 -6.99 4.90 12.78
C LEU A 74 -8.11 4.94 13.83
N ALA A 75 -8.82 3.83 14.04
CA ALA A 75 -9.90 3.75 15.01
C ALA A 75 -9.42 4.05 16.44
N SER A 76 -8.27 3.48 16.84
CA SER A 76 -7.68 3.73 18.15
C SER A 76 -7.19 5.17 18.31
N GLY A 77 -6.63 5.77 17.25
CA GLY A 77 -6.19 7.16 17.24
C GLY A 77 -7.36 8.13 17.38
N VAL A 78 -8.46 7.91 16.64
CA VAL A 78 -9.69 8.70 16.76
C VAL A 78 -10.30 8.55 18.14
N ALA A 79 -10.43 7.33 18.67
CA ALA A 79 -10.97 7.09 20.00
C ALA A 79 -10.13 7.79 21.10
N ARG A 80 -8.80 7.71 21.01
CA ARG A 80 -7.90 8.38 21.95
C ARG A 80 -8.06 9.90 21.93
N LEU A 81 -8.05 10.50 20.73
CA LEU A 81 -8.23 11.95 20.58
C LEU A 81 -9.61 12.41 21.04
N TYR A 82 -10.67 11.62 20.78
CA TYR A 82 -12.01 11.92 21.27
C TYR A 82 -12.05 11.96 22.80
N TRP A 83 -11.47 10.96 23.48
CA TRP A 83 -11.42 10.95 24.95
C TRP A 83 -10.49 12.00 25.53
N GLU A 84 -9.41 12.34 24.82
CA GLU A 84 -8.54 13.47 25.19
C GLU A 84 -9.33 14.79 25.13
N TRP A 85 -10.14 15.00 24.09
CA TRP A 85 -11.03 16.16 23.98
C TRP A 85 -12.06 16.20 25.11
N GLN A 86 -12.73 15.06 25.41
CA GLN A 86 -13.69 14.98 26.52
C GLN A 86 -13.02 15.33 27.87
N THR A 87 -11.78 14.90 28.06
CA THR A 87 -10.99 15.22 29.26
C THR A 87 -10.70 16.73 29.35
N GLN A 88 -10.30 17.36 28.25
CA GLN A 88 -10.09 18.81 28.22
C GLN A 88 -11.40 19.58 28.43
N ALA A 89 -12.52 19.09 27.89
CA ALA A 89 -13.82 19.72 28.07
C ALA A 89 -14.32 19.63 29.52
N ALA A 90 -14.11 18.49 30.19
CA ALA A 90 -14.39 18.32 31.62
C ALA A 90 -13.51 19.26 32.47
N LEU A 91 -12.21 19.36 32.16
CA LEU A 91 -11.30 20.29 32.83
C LEU A 91 -11.73 21.74 32.65
N LYS A 92 -12.13 22.13 31.43
CA LYS A 92 -12.66 23.46 31.15
C LYS A 92 -13.89 23.77 32.01
N ALA A 93 -14.83 22.83 32.12
CA ALA A 93 -16.03 23.02 32.94
C ALA A 93 -15.69 23.27 34.42
N VAL A 94 -14.73 22.52 34.98
CA VAL A 94 -14.26 22.73 36.36
C VAL A 94 -13.57 24.09 36.51
N LEU A 95 -12.70 24.47 35.58
CA LEU A 95 -12.01 25.77 35.61
C LEU A 95 -12.98 26.95 35.49
N THR A 96 -14.01 26.84 34.66
CA THR A 96 -15.06 27.87 34.55
C THR A 96 -15.87 27.99 35.85
N GLN A 97 -16.12 26.88 36.55
CA GLN A 97 -16.74 26.96 37.88
C GLN A 97 -15.83 27.68 38.89
N ILE A 98 -14.53 27.35 38.90
CA ILE A 98 -13.54 27.99 39.78
C ILE A 98 -13.46 29.50 39.49
N GLU A 99 -13.38 29.88 38.22
CA GLU A 99 -13.37 31.28 37.78
C GLU A 99 -14.62 32.03 38.27
N HIS A 100 -15.80 31.42 38.16
CA HIS A 100 -17.05 32.01 38.66
C HIS A 100 -17.01 32.23 40.18
N GLU A 101 -16.53 31.26 40.96
CA GLU A 101 -16.39 31.43 42.40
C GLU A 101 -15.34 32.49 42.78
N GLN A 102 -14.20 32.52 42.08
CA GLN A 102 -13.17 33.55 42.28
C GLN A 102 -13.74 34.95 41.98
N GLN A 103 -14.51 35.11 40.91
CA GLN A 103 -15.14 36.38 40.56
C GLN A 103 -16.17 36.82 41.61
N ASN A 104 -16.88 35.88 42.23
CA ASN A 104 -17.78 36.18 43.35
C ASN A 104 -17.00 36.69 44.57
N VAL A 105 -15.91 36.02 44.93
CA VAL A 105 -15.03 36.44 46.04
C VAL A 105 -14.45 37.83 45.79
N ILE A 106 -13.88 38.07 44.59
CA ILE A 106 -13.34 39.37 44.18
C ILE A 106 -14.40 40.47 44.28
N THR A 107 -15.65 40.17 43.89
CA THR A 107 -16.76 41.12 43.96
C THR A 107 -17.09 41.47 45.41
N VAL A 108 -17.15 40.48 46.31
CA VAL A 108 -17.42 40.67 47.74
C VAL A 108 -16.28 41.46 48.40
N ASP A 109 -15.02 41.10 48.16
CA ASP A 109 -13.86 41.78 48.73
C ASP A 109 -13.82 43.25 48.30
N ARG A 110 -14.12 43.52 47.03
CA ARG A 110 -14.21 44.88 46.50
C ARG A 110 -15.31 45.70 47.18
N GLN A 111 -16.46 45.09 47.49
CA GLN A 111 -17.54 45.74 48.23
C GLN A 111 -17.14 46.02 49.69
N LEU A 112 -16.51 45.06 50.37
CA LEU A 112 -16.02 45.24 51.74
C LEU A 112 -14.98 46.35 51.83
N TYR A 113 -14.05 46.41 50.87
CA TYR A 113 -13.04 47.46 50.79
C TYR A 113 -13.68 48.84 50.57
N GLN A 114 -14.63 48.95 49.65
CA GLN A 114 -15.36 50.20 49.39
C GLN A 114 -16.15 50.70 50.60
N ASN A 115 -16.61 49.80 51.47
CA ASN A 115 -17.28 50.12 52.73
C ASN A 115 -16.31 50.30 53.91
N GLY A 116 -14.99 50.24 53.68
CA GLY A 116 -13.97 50.42 54.71
C GLY A 116 -13.84 49.28 55.72
N ILE A 117 -14.34 48.08 55.39
CA ILE A 117 -14.37 46.92 56.28
C ILE A 117 -13.07 46.09 56.20
N THR A 118 -12.39 46.09 55.04
CA THR A 118 -11.13 45.34 54.81
C THR A 118 -10.08 46.23 54.13
N SER A 119 -8.81 45.82 54.13
CA SER A 119 -7.71 46.51 53.44
C SER A 119 -7.63 46.16 51.95
N SER A 120 -6.95 46.98 51.15
CA SER A 120 -6.72 46.71 49.73
C SER A 120 -5.75 45.57 49.46
N VAL A 121 -5.01 45.11 50.47
CA VAL A 121 -3.95 44.08 50.32
C VAL A 121 -4.53 42.67 50.41
N GLU A 122 -5.65 42.48 51.11
CA GLU A 122 -6.27 41.16 51.28
C GLU A 122 -6.81 40.56 49.96
N GLY A 123 -7.18 41.37 48.97
CA GLY A 123 -7.70 40.87 47.67
C GLY A 123 -6.66 40.52 46.61
N VAL A 124 -5.38 40.87 46.82
CA VAL A 124 -4.34 40.74 45.79
C VAL A 124 -4.03 39.28 45.43
N GLU A 125 -4.08 38.38 46.41
CA GLU A 125 -3.85 36.94 46.19
C GLU A 125 -4.95 36.34 45.32
N THR A 126 -6.21 36.69 45.57
CA THR A 126 -7.37 36.23 44.79
C THR A 126 -7.31 36.75 43.34
N ASP A 127 -6.92 38.01 43.14
CA ASP A 127 -6.73 38.57 41.80
C ASP A 127 -5.63 37.81 41.00
N ILE A 128 -4.52 37.45 41.67
CA ILE A 128 -3.44 36.65 41.06
C ILE A 128 -3.94 35.25 40.67
N ASP A 129 -4.69 34.60 41.54
CA ASP A 129 -5.21 33.24 41.28
C ASP A 129 -6.31 33.22 40.19
N ALA A 130 -7.12 34.28 40.11
CA ALA A 130 -8.03 34.49 38.97
C ALA A 130 -7.25 34.63 37.66
N GLY A 131 -6.15 35.40 37.65
CA GLY A 131 -5.26 35.51 36.50
C GLY A 131 -4.68 34.17 36.05
N LYS A 132 -4.25 33.32 36.99
CA LYS A 132 -3.77 31.96 36.69
C LYS A 132 -4.87 31.06 36.12
N THR A 133 -6.07 31.14 36.69
CA THR A 133 -7.24 30.36 36.23
C THR A 133 -7.62 30.74 34.80
N GLN A 134 -7.63 32.04 34.48
CA GLN A 134 -7.86 32.54 33.13
C GLN A 134 -6.79 32.04 32.14
N GLN A 135 -5.52 32.01 32.55
CA GLN A 135 -4.44 31.43 31.74
C GLN A 135 -4.71 29.95 31.46
N GLN A 136 -5.07 29.17 32.47
CA GLN A 136 -5.37 27.75 32.31
C GLN A 136 -6.58 27.51 31.38
N LEU A 137 -7.62 28.36 31.45
CA LEU A 137 -8.75 28.32 30.53
C LEU A 137 -8.32 28.54 29.07
N ASN A 138 -7.42 29.50 28.83
CA ASN A 138 -6.87 29.76 27.50
C ASN A 138 -6.03 28.58 26.99
N ASP A 139 -5.22 27.96 27.85
CA ASP A 139 -4.41 26.78 27.51
C ASP A 139 -5.28 25.59 27.14
N VAL A 140 -6.33 25.32 27.93
CA VAL A 140 -7.30 24.25 27.66
C VAL A 140 -8.04 24.51 26.35
N ALA A 141 -8.49 25.74 26.10
CA ALA A 141 -9.12 26.11 24.83
C ALA A 141 -8.18 25.91 23.63
N GLY A 142 -6.89 26.24 23.78
CA GLY A 142 -5.87 25.98 22.77
C GLY A 142 -5.69 24.48 22.49
N LYS A 143 -5.57 23.65 23.54
CA LYS A 143 -5.47 22.19 23.43
C LYS A 143 -6.69 21.58 22.74
N MET A 144 -7.90 22.00 23.11
CA MET A 144 -9.14 21.54 22.47
C MET A 144 -9.12 21.80 20.95
N LYS A 145 -8.73 23.01 20.52
CA LYS A 145 -8.61 23.35 19.09
C LYS A 145 -7.59 22.48 18.35
N ILE A 146 -6.45 22.18 18.98
CA ILE A 146 -5.43 21.29 18.40
C ILE A 146 -6.00 19.88 18.22
N ILE A 147 -6.72 19.36 19.23
CA ILE A 147 -7.34 18.04 19.17
C ILE A 147 -8.43 17.98 18.08
N GLU A 148 -9.27 19.01 17.98
CA GLU A 148 -10.29 19.14 16.94
C GLU A 148 -9.66 19.14 15.54
N ALA A 149 -8.58 19.89 15.32
CA ALA A 149 -7.86 19.89 14.05
C ALA A 149 -7.31 18.50 13.69
N ARG A 150 -6.76 17.76 14.67
CA ARG A 150 -6.29 16.38 14.47
C ARG A 150 -7.43 15.42 14.16
N LEU A 151 -8.56 15.52 14.87
CA LEU A 151 -9.76 14.72 14.60
C LEU A 151 -10.30 14.98 13.19
N SER A 152 -10.39 16.24 12.77
CA SER A 152 -10.80 16.60 11.41
C SER A 152 -9.87 16.04 10.34
N ALA A 153 -8.56 16.01 10.60
CA ALA A 153 -7.58 15.41 9.70
C ALA A 153 -7.77 13.88 9.56
N LEU A 154 -8.00 13.17 10.68
CA LEU A 154 -8.17 11.71 10.68
C LEU A 154 -9.55 11.26 10.16
N THR A 155 -10.58 12.08 10.30
CA THR A 155 -11.95 11.76 9.88
C THR A 155 -12.32 12.30 8.50
N ASN A 156 -11.36 12.94 7.81
CA ASN A 156 -11.58 13.63 6.54
C ASN A 156 -12.70 14.69 6.60
N ALA A 157 -12.89 15.31 7.76
CA ALA A 157 -13.91 16.33 8.00
C ALA A 157 -13.40 17.76 7.79
N GLN A 158 -12.32 17.96 7.03
CA GLN A 158 -11.63 19.26 6.91
C GLN A 158 -12.51 20.40 6.36
N SER A 159 -13.57 20.06 5.62
CA SER A 159 -14.51 21.03 5.04
C SER A 159 -15.74 21.31 5.92
N ALA A 160 -15.93 20.58 7.01
CA ALA A 160 -17.07 20.72 7.92
C ALA A 160 -16.58 21.04 9.33
N SER A 161 -17.27 21.94 10.05
CA SER A 161 -16.97 22.18 11.46
C SER A 161 -17.32 20.92 12.25
N LEU A 162 -16.31 20.31 12.87
CA LEU A 162 -16.49 19.17 13.76
C LEU A 162 -17.27 19.65 15.00
N THR A 163 -18.53 19.23 15.13
CA THR A 163 -19.35 19.59 16.29
C THR A 163 -19.24 18.48 17.33
N LEU A 164 -18.44 18.72 18.37
CA LEU A 164 -18.28 17.80 19.49
C LEU A 164 -19.14 18.25 20.68
N HIS A 165 -19.81 17.29 21.31
CA HIS A 165 -20.61 17.52 22.50
C HIS A 165 -19.93 16.89 23.72
N THR A 166 -20.03 17.57 24.85
CA THR A 166 -19.50 17.08 26.11
C THR A 166 -20.35 15.91 26.61
N VAL A 167 -19.69 14.86 27.06
CA VAL A 167 -20.32 13.68 27.65
C VAL A 167 -19.60 13.34 28.96
N ALA A 168 -20.32 12.79 29.94
CA ALA A 168 -19.72 12.32 31.17
C ALA A 168 -18.62 11.29 30.87
N LEU A 169 -17.46 11.43 31.54
CA LEU A 169 -16.37 10.48 31.41
C LEU A 169 -16.81 9.12 31.97
N PRO A 170 -16.53 8.01 31.26
CA PRO A 170 -16.95 6.69 31.69
C PRO A 170 -16.19 6.25 32.94
N VAL A 171 -16.88 5.52 33.81
CA VAL A 171 -16.22 4.78 34.91
C VAL A 171 -15.56 3.56 34.29
N THR A 172 -14.24 3.52 34.27
CA THR A 172 -13.49 2.42 33.67
C THR A 172 -13.32 1.26 34.64
N GLU A 173 -14.01 0.14 34.39
CA GLU A 173 -13.59 -1.15 34.94
C GLU A 173 -12.51 -1.74 34.03
N SER A 174 -11.26 -1.68 34.46
CA SER A 174 -10.15 -2.30 33.72
C SER A 174 -10.20 -3.81 33.89
N GLN A 175 -11.04 -4.48 33.12
CA GLN A 175 -11.04 -5.94 33.04
C GLN A 175 -10.07 -6.35 31.92
N LEU A 176 -8.77 -6.42 32.24
CA LEU A 176 -7.86 -7.20 31.41
C LEU A 176 -8.18 -8.69 31.62
N PRO A 177 -8.26 -9.50 30.55
CA PRO A 177 -8.39 -10.94 30.70
C PRO A 177 -7.23 -11.49 31.53
N ALA A 178 -7.52 -12.33 32.53
CA ALA A 178 -6.52 -12.91 33.42
C ALA A 178 -5.52 -13.84 32.69
N GLN A 179 -5.83 -14.25 31.46
CA GLN A 179 -4.95 -15.03 30.60
C GLN A 179 -4.93 -14.43 29.20
N LEU A 180 -3.74 -14.01 28.76
CA LEU A 180 -3.50 -13.58 27.39
C LEU A 180 -3.25 -14.83 26.53
N SER A 181 -4.28 -15.33 25.85
CA SER A 181 -4.16 -16.53 25.01
C SER A 181 -3.31 -16.25 23.77
N TYR A 182 -2.52 -17.24 23.32
CA TYR A 182 -1.77 -17.18 22.05
C TYR A 182 -2.66 -16.86 20.83
N GLU A 183 -3.96 -17.14 20.90
CA GLU A 183 -4.95 -16.75 19.89
C GLU A 183 -5.03 -15.24 19.66
N LEU A 184 -4.69 -14.41 20.65
CA LEU A 184 -4.66 -12.95 20.50
C LEU A 184 -3.49 -12.50 19.61
N LEU A 185 -2.36 -13.21 19.64
CA LEU A 185 -1.26 -12.99 18.70
C LEU A 185 -1.66 -13.39 17.27
N ALA A 186 -2.45 -14.46 17.11
CA ALA A 186 -2.94 -14.85 15.79
C ALA A 186 -3.91 -13.82 15.17
N ARG A 187 -4.54 -12.97 15.98
CA ARG A 187 -5.45 -11.90 15.53
C ARG A 187 -4.74 -10.60 15.17
N ARG A 188 -3.44 -10.47 15.48
CA ARG A 188 -2.66 -9.26 15.23
C ARG A 188 -2.41 -9.07 13.73
N PRO A 189 -2.98 -8.02 13.10
CA PRO A 189 -2.86 -7.84 11.65
C PRO A 189 -1.41 -7.60 11.19
N ASP A 190 -0.57 -7.01 12.03
CA ASP A 190 0.85 -6.82 11.77
C ASP A 190 1.62 -8.15 11.66
N LEU A 191 1.33 -9.10 12.55
CA LEU A 191 1.93 -10.45 12.49
C LEU A 191 1.41 -11.25 11.30
N GLN A 192 0.13 -11.10 10.94
CA GLN A 192 -0.43 -11.72 9.74
C GLN A 192 0.22 -11.17 8.47
N ALA A 193 0.44 -9.85 8.39
CA ALA A 193 1.13 -9.24 7.25
C ALA A 193 2.55 -9.79 7.09
N ALA A 194 3.32 -9.82 8.18
CA ALA A 194 4.68 -10.35 8.19
C ALA A 194 4.73 -11.83 7.77
N HIS A 195 3.79 -12.66 8.25
CA HIS A 195 3.67 -14.06 7.84
C HIS A 195 3.47 -14.20 6.31
N TRP A 196 2.57 -13.41 5.72
CA TRP A 196 2.32 -13.47 4.28
C TRP A 196 3.46 -12.92 3.43
N TYR A 197 4.23 -11.94 3.94
CA TYR A 197 5.46 -11.50 3.28
C TYR A 197 6.55 -12.58 3.27
N ILE A 198 6.69 -13.33 4.37
CA ILE A 198 7.59 -14.49 4.42
C ILE A 198 7.17 -15.53 3.39
N GLU A 199 5.88 -15.92 3.36
CA GLU A 199 5.35 -16.85 2.37
C GLU A 199 5.60 -16.36 0.93
N SER A 200 5.42 -15.06 0.69
CA SER A 200 5.73 -14.45 -0.61
C SER A 200 7.21 -14.56 -0.98
N SER A 201 8.11 -14.36 -0.03
CA SER A 201 9.55 -14.44 -0.26
C SER A 201 9.99 -15.88 -0.56
N LEU A 202 9.40 -16.87 0.12
CA LEU A 202 9.66 -18.29 -0.11
C LEU A 202 9.23 -18.70 -1.52
N GLY A 203 8.04 -18.28 -1.97
CA GLY A 203 7.61 -18.48 -3.35
C GLY A 203 8.54 -17.83 -4.38
N SER A 204 9.12 -16.67 -4.07
CA SER A 204 10.11 -16.01 -4.93
C SER A 204 11.43 -16.79 -5.00
N VAL A 205 11.88 -17.37 -3.88
CA VAL A 205 13.04 -18.27 -3.85
C VAL A 205 12.79 -19.51 -4.69
N ASP A 206 11.60 -20.10 -4.61
CA ASP A 206 11.26 -21.30 -5.39
C ASP A 206 11.15 -21.01 -6.89
N ALA A 207 10.59 -19.86 -7.28
CA ALA A 207 10.63 -19.39 -8.65
C ALA A 207 12.08 -19.19 -9.16
N ALA A 208 12.96 -18.61 -8.33
CA ALA A 208 14.37 -18.43 -8.68
C ALA A 208 15.12 -19.77 -8.82
N LYS A 209 14.79 -20.79 -8.00
CA LYS A 209 15.32 -22.16 -8.17
C LYS A 209 14.79 -22.79 -9.46
N ALA A 210 13.51 -22.61 -9.77
CA ALA A 210 12.90 -23.18 -10.97
C ALA A 210 13.50 -22.59 -12.27
N ALA A 211 14.02 -21.37 -12.23
CA ALA A 211 14.70 -20.72 -13.37
C ALA A 211 16.01 -21.39 -13.82
N PHE A 212 16.56 -22.33 -13.04
CA PHE A 212 17.72 -23.15 -13.45
C PHE A 212 17.33 -24.31 -14.38
N TYR A 213 16.04 -24.64 -14.46
CA TYR A 213 15.56 -25.74 -15.27
C TYR A 213 15.12 -25.27 -16.67
N PRO A 214 15.05 -26.18 -17.67
CA PRO A 214 14.61 -25.82 -19.00
C PRO A 214 13.18 -25.27 -19.02
N ASP A 215 12.98 -24.20 -19.77
CA ASP A 215 11.67 -23.63 -20.07
C ASP A 215 11.12 -24.25 -21.38
N ILE A 216 9.84 -24.65 -21.36
CA ILE A 216 9.17 -25.24 -22.52
C ILE A 216 7.97 -24.38 -22.89
N ASN A 217 8.02 -23.80 -24.08
CA ASN A 217 6.93 -23.00 -24.65
C ASN A 217 6.30 -23.73 -25.83
N LEU A 218 4.98 -23.80 -25.85
CA LEU A 218 4.19 -24.25 -26.99
C LEU A 218 3.57 -23.03 -27.68
N MET A 219 3.89 -22.85 -28.95
CA MET A 219 3.30 -21.82 -29.79
C MET A 219 2.48 -22.47 -30.91
N ALA A 220 1.21 -22.08 -31.02
CA ALA A 220 0.36 -22.41 -32.14
C ALA A 220 0.03 -21.14 -32.92
N PHE A 221 -0.02 -21.26 -34.24
CA PHE A 221 -0.38 -20.13 -35.10
C PHE A 221 -1.28 -20.57 -36.25
N LEU A 222 -2.17 -19.67 -36.63
CA LEU A 222 -3.00 -19.73 -37.82
C LEU A 222 -2.93 -18.37 -38.48
N GLN A 223 -2.23 -18.28 -39.61
CA GLN A 223 -1.94 -17.02 -40.26
C GLN A 223 -2.11 -17.12 -41.79
N GLN A 224 -2.46 -16.00 -42.40
CA GLN A 224 -2.36 -15.75 -43.83
C GLN A 224 -1.11 -14.90 -44.08
N ASP A 225 -0.25 -15.31 -45.01
CA ASP A 225 0.96 -14.57 -45.41
C ASP A 225 1.00 -14.49 -46.94
N ALA A 226 0.92 -13.28 -47.49
CA ALA A 226 0.80 -13.07 -48.93
C ALA A 226 1.58 -11.85 -49.43
N LEU A 227 2.32 -12.05 -50.52
CA LEU A 227 3.10 -11.01 -51.22
C LEU A 227 2.22 -10.04 -52.04
N HIS A 228 0.92 -10.33 -52.15
CA HIS A 228 -0.09 -9.43 -52.71
C HIS A 228 -1.31 -9.41 -51.79
N LEU A 229 -1.81 -8.21 -51.49
CA LEU A 229 -2.97 -8.05 -50.61
C LEU A 229 -4.25 -8.70 -51.17
N SER A 230 -4.35 -8.80 -52.50
CA SER A 230 -5.45 -9.50 -53.19
C SER A 230 -5.46 -11.02 -52.94
N ASP A 231 -4.32 -11.58 -52.54
CA ASP A 231 -4.17 -13.02 -52.28
C ASP A 231 -4.24 -13.36 -50.79
N LEU A 232 -4.31 -12.34 -49.91
CA LEU A 232 -4.24 -12.50 -48.46
C LEU A 232 -5.33 -13.40 -47.87
N PHE A 233 -6.49 -13.52 -48.52
CA PHE A 233 -7.57 -14.38 -48.05
C PHE A 233 -7.78 -15.62 -48.93
N ARG A 234 -6.86 -15.92 -49.83
CA ARG A 234 -6.88 -17.16 -50.61
C ARG A 234 -6.36 -18.31 -49.76
N HIS A 235 -6.89 -19.52 -49.96
CA HIS A 235 -6.41 -20.72 -49.28
C HIS A 235 -4.90 -20.97 -49.51
N SER A 236 -4.34 -20.51 -50.63
CA SER A 236 -2.91 -20.62 -50.92
C SER A 236 -2.01 -19.78 -50.02
N ALA A 237 -2.56 -18.74 -49.37
CA ALA A 237 -1.84 -17.89 -48.42
C ALA A 237 -1.89 -18.43 -46.97
N GLN A 238 -2.66 -19.50 -46.73
CA GLN A 238 -2.93 -20.01 -45.39
C GLN A 238 -1.77 -20.86 -44.88
N GLN A 239 -1.26 -20.47 -43.72
CA GLN A 239 -0.22 -21.15 -42.96
C GLN A 239 -0.76 -21.48 -41.57
N MET A 240 -0.53 -22.72 -41.12
CA MET A 240 -0.82 -23.11 -39.76
C MET A 240 0.30 -24.01 -39.24
N GLY A 241 0.53 -23.97 -37.94
CA GLY A 241 1.55 -24.80 -37.34
C GLY A 241 1.50 -24.77 -35.82
N VAL A 242 2.17 -25.76 -35.24
CA VAL A 242 2.45 -25.83 -33.80
C VAL A 242 3.96 -26.04 -33.67
N THR A 243 4.60 -25.23 -32.86
CA THR A 243 6.04 -25.26 -32.60
C THR A 243 6.27 -25.33 -31.10
N ALA A 244 7.23 -26.13 -30.66
CA ALA A 244 7.69 -26.16 -29.28
C ALA A 244 9.10 -25.57 -29.19
N GLY A 245 9.30 -24.62 -28.28
CA GLY A 245 10.61 -24.07 -27.92
C GLY A 245 11.08 -24.68 -26.60
N LEU A 246 12.33 -25.13 -26.55
CA LEU A 246 13.02 -25.55 -25.33
C LEU A 246 14.21 -24.62 -25.11
N THR A 247 14.24 -23.91 -23.98
CA THR A 247 15.35 -23.04 -23.62
C THR A 247 16.00 -23.52 -22.32
N LEU A 248 17.28 -23.89 -22.38
CA LEU A 248 18.07 -24.24 -21.20
C LEU A 248 19.21 -23.22 -21.02
N PRO A 249 19.20 -22.42 -19.94
CA PRO A 249 20.28 -21.49 -19.65
C PRO A 249 21.56 -22.21 -19.20
N ILE A 250 22.54 -22.38 -20.10
CA ILE A 250 23.83 -23.04 -19.78
C ILE A 250 24.88 -22.04 -19.29
N PHE A 251 25.04 -20.90 -19.97
CA PHE A 251 26.06 -19.88 -19.64
C PHE A 251 25.55 -18.76 -18.72
N ASP A 252 24.28 -18.79 -18.35
CA ASP A 252 23.61 -17.81 -17.49
C ASP A 252 23.79 -18.09 -16.00
N SER A 253 24.60 -19.08 -15.62
CA SER A 253 24.75 -19.55 -14.24
C SER A 253 25.11 -18.43 -13.26
N GLY A 254 25.99 -17.49 -13.63
CA GLY A 254 26.33 -16.34 -12.79
C GLY A 254 25.13 -15.44 -12.50
N ARG A 255 24.31 -15.14 -13.53
CA ARG A 255 23.09 -14.33 -13.41
C ARG A 255 22.02 -15.04 -12.58
N LEU A 256 21.84 -16.35 -12.79
CA LEU A 256 20.85 -17.16 -12.07
C LEU A 256 21.23 -17.33 -10.60
N ASN A 257 22.51 -17.60 -10.30
CA ASN A 257 23.01 -17.68 -8.92
C ASN A 257 22.83 -16.34 -8.20
N ALA A 258 23.20 -15.22 -8.84
CA ALA A 258 22.98 -13.90 -8.26
C ALA A 258 21.50 -13.63 -7.97
N SER A 259 20.60 -14.01 -8.89
CA SER A 259 19.15 -13.85 -8.71
C SER A 259 18.62 -14.70 -7.55
N LEU A 260 19.09 -15.94 -7.42
CA LEU A 260 18.74 -16.83 -6.31
C LEU A 260 19.27 -16.32 -4.97
N ASP A 261 20.50 -15.80 -4.94
CA ASP A 261 21.10 -15.26 -3.73
C ASP A 261 20.37 -13.99 -3.27
N ILE A 262 19.96 -13.12 -4.20
CA ILE A 262 19.09 -11.97 -3.89
C ILE A 262 17.76 -12.43 -3.29
N ALA A 263 17.09 -13.42 -3.90
CA ALA A 263 15.82 -13.93 -3.40
C ALA A 263 15.95 -14.54 -1.99
N LYS A 264 17.02 -15.31 -1.74
CA LYS A 264 17.31 -15.87 -0.41
C LYS A 264 17.60 -14.78 0.61
N ALA A 265 18.40 -13.78 0.24
CA ALA A 265 18.70 -12.65 1.13
C ALA A 265 17.42 -11.89 1.51
N GLN A 266 16.52 -11.63 0.55
CA GLN A 266 15.23 -11.01 0.80
C GLN A 266 14.36 -11.85 1.74
N SER A 267 14.30 -13.17 1.55
CA SER A 267 13.56 -14.06 2.44
C SER A 267 14.11 -14.06 3.86
N ASN A 268 15.44 -14.10 4.02
CA ASN A 268 16.09 -14.00 5.33
C ASN A 268 15.80 -12.66 6.02
N LEU A 269 15.76 -11.56 5.27
CA LEU A 269 15.37 -10.24 5.80
C LEU A 269 13.93 -10.25 6.31
N SER A 270 12.97 -10.77 5.53
CA SER A 270 11.56 -10.87 5.94
C SER A 270 11.37 -11.72 7.20
N VAL A 271 12.15 -12.81 7.35
CA VAL A 271 12.14 -13.61 8.59
C VAL A 271 12.72 -12.83 9.76
N GLY A 272 13.81 -12.09 9.54
CA GLY A 272 14.42 -11.23 10.57
C GLY A 272 13.48 -10.12 11.05
N GLU A 273 12.72 -9.49 10.14
CA GLU A 273 11.72 -8.48 10.47
C GLU A 273 10.60 -9.04 11.35
N LEU A 274 10.11 -10.25 11.07
CA LEU A 274 9.13 -10.93 11.93
C LEU A 274 9.69 -11.18 13.34
N GLN A 275 10.94 -11.63 13.44
CA GLN A 275 11.59 -11.89 14.73
C GLN A 275 11.72 -10.61 15.56
N GLN A 276 12.06 -9.48 14.95
CA GLN A 276 12.09 -8.19 15.65
C GLN A 276 10.70 -7.75 16.12
N SER A 277 9.67 -7.94 15.27
CA SER A 277 8.28 -7.61 15.61
C SER A 277 7.71 -8.49 16.73
N GLY A 278 8.07 -9.78 16.75
CA GLY A 278 7.64 -10.74 17.79
C GLY A 278 8.45 -10.67 19.08
N GLY A 279 9.75 -10.35 19.00
CA GLY A 279 10.67 -10.32 20.14
C GLY A 279 10.48 -9.11 21.06
N GLY A 280 9.94 -8.00 20.57
CA GLY A 280 9.68 -6.79 21.38
C GLY A 280 8.55 -6.91 22.42
N CYS A 281 7.91 -8.07 22.56
CA CYS A 281 6.88 -8.32 23.57
C CYS A 281 7.36 -9.27 24.70
N GLY A 282 8.66 -9.58 24.76
CA GLY A 282 9.26 -10.48 25.76
C GLY A 282 10.00 -9.80 26.91
N GLU A 283 10.10 -8.46 26.93
CA GLU A 283 10.68 -7.67 28.03
C GLU A 283 9.65 -6.74 28.67
#